data_AF-A0A9P4MX95-F1
#
_entry.id   AF-A0A9P4MX95-F1
#
_cell.length_a   1.000
_cell.length_b   1.000
_cell.length_c   1.000
_cell.angle_alpha   90.00
_cell.angle_beta   90.00
_cell.angle_gamma   90.00
#
_symmetry.space_group_name_H-M   'P 1'
#
loop_
_entity.id
_entity.type
_entity.pdbx_description
1 polymer ?
#
loop_
_entity_poly.entity_id
_entity_poly.type
_entity_poly.pdbx_seq_one_letter_code
_entity_poly.pdbx_strand_id
1 'polypeptide(L)'
;QLNSNKAAIITQLQTGKTFLNKYLYKIKAVNTAACEYRYKELIAHFLFSYRRWRQQRAKLRQQHGQRFGELLYALGGYSSR
;
A
#
# COMPACT_ATOMS: atom_id res chain seq x y z
N GLN A 1 -6.42 13.45 12.73
CA GLN A 1 -6.16 14.44 11.67
C GLN A 1 -4.96 14.02 10.83
N LEU A 2 -5.05 14.22 9.52
CA LEU A 2 -3.91 14.09 8.60
C LEU A 2 -3.00 15.32 8.78
N ASN A 3 -1.69 15.11 8.94
CA ASN A 3 -0.71 16.21 8.90
C ASN A 3 -0.08 16.30 7.51
N SER A 4 0.61 17.40 7.20
CA SER A 4 1.19 17.65 5.87
C SER A 4 2.09 16.50 5.39
N ASN A 5 2.89 15.93 6.28
CA ASN A 5 3.77 14.81 5.95
C ASN A 5 2.98 13.55 5.57
N LYS A 6 1.94 13.20 6.34
CA LYS A 6 1.07 12.05 6.03
C LYS A 6 0.31 12.26 4.72
N ALA A 7 -0.14 13.49 4.44
CA ALA A 7 -0.79 13.83 3.18
C ALA A 7 0.17 13.66 1.99
N ALA A 8 1.39 14.20 2.09
CA ALA A 8 2.42 14.07 1.06
C ALA A 8 2.78 12.61 0.78
N ILE A 9 2.92 11.80 1.84
CA ILE A 9 3.11 10.35 1.71
C ILE A 9 1.95 9.74 0.93
N ILE A 10 0.69 9.97 1.33
CA ILE A 10 -0.50 9.42 0.66
C ILE A 10 -0.54 9.81 -0.82
N THR A 11 -0.30 11.07 -1.16
CA THR A 11 -0.25 11.53 -2.56
C THR A 11 0.83 10.78 -3.35
N GLN A 12 2.00 10.55 -2.75
CA GLN A 12 3.06 9.78 -3.39
C GLN A 12 2.67 8.31 -3.57
N LEU A 13 1.96 7.72 -2.60
CA LEU A 13 1.46 6.34 -2.68
C LEU A 13 0.40 6.20 -3.79
N GLN A 14 -0.49 7.19 -3.94
CA GLN A 14 -1.57 7.21 -4.94
C GLN A 14 -1.05 7.15 -6.38
N THR A 15 0.17 7.63 -6.64
CA THR A 15 0.79 7.51 -7.96
C THR A 15 1.05 6.06 -8.39
N GLY A 16 1.03 5.10 -7.44
CA GLY A 16 1.35 3.71 -7.70
C GLY A 16 2.80 3.44 -8.12
N LYS A 17 3.66 4.47 -8.18
CA LYS A 17 5.06 4.37 -8.61
C LYS A 17 6.05 4.13 -7.47
N THR A 18 5.57 4.17 -6.23
CA THR A 18 6.42 4.05 -5.04
C THR A 18 6.68 2.59 -4.72
N PHE A 19 7.96 2.23 -4.67
CA PHE A 19 8.42 0.89 -4.25
C PHE A 19 8.52 0.83 -2.73
N LEU A 20 7.50 0.30 -2.07
CA LEU A 20 7.39 0.29 -0.61
C LEU A 20 8.53 -0.50 0.04
N ASN A 21 8.83 -1.71 -0.45
CA ASN A 21 9.91 -2.52 0.11
C ASN A 21 11.29 -1.89 -0.05
N LYS A 22 11.51 -1.09 -1.10
CA LYS A 22 12.77 -0.35 -1.26
C LYS A 22 12.95 0.65 -0.12
N TYR A 23 11.87 1.29 0.32
CA TYR A 23 11.90 2.20 1.46
C TYR A 23 12.06 1.43 2.79
N LEU A 24 11.26 0.38 2.99
CA LEU A 24 11.36 -0.46 4.19
C LEU A 24 12.75 -1.07 4.37
N TYR A 25 13.40 -1.46 3.28
CA TYR A 25 14.77 -1.96 3.28
C TYR A 25 15.77 -0.88 3.68
N LYS A 26 15.63 0.35 3.15
CA LYS A 26 16.50 1.49 3.53
C LYS A 26 16.47 1.80 5.02
N ILE A 27 15.29 1.67 5.65
CA ILE A 27 15.13 1.87 7.10
C ILE A 27 15.37 0.58 7.91
N LYS A 28 15.85 -0.50 7.28
CA LYS A 28 16.12 -1.81 7.90
C LYS A 28 14.91 -2.47 8.57
N ALA A 29 13.69 -2.10 8.19
CA ALA A 29 12.46 -2.75 8.66
C ALA A 29 12.22 -4.12 8.02
N VAL A 30 12.87 -4.38 6.87
CA VAL A 30 12.87 -5.68 6.17
C VAL A 30 14.28 -6.00 5.70
N ASN A 31 14.60 -7.29 5.62
CA ASN A 31 15.94 -7.76 5.23
C ASN A 31 16.19 -7.68 3.71
N THR A 32 15.17 -7.43 2.90
CA THR A 32 15.28 -7.32 1.44
C THR A 32 14.26 -6.35 0.87
N ALA A 33 14.65 -5.64 -0.20
CA ALA A 33 13.76 -4.79 -0.98
C ALA A 33 12.86 -5.60 -1.95
N ALA A 34 13.12 -6.89 -2.11
CA ALA A 34 12.34 -7.79 -2.94
C ALA A 34 11.20 -8.43 -2.13
N CYS A 35 10.03 -8.58 -2.74
CA CYS A 35 8.99 -9.46 -2.21
C CYS A 35 9.43 -10.93 -2.36
N GLU A 36 8.78 -11.86 -1.65
CA GLU A 36 8.95 -13.33 -1.80
C GLU A 36 8.89 -13.78 -3.27
N TYR A 37 8.13 -13.08 -4.10
CA TYR A 37 8.01 -13.33 -5.54
C TYR A 37 9.12 -12.68 -6.39
N ARG A 38 10.17 -12.12 -5.78
CA ARG A 38 11.30 -11.41 -6.42
C ARG A 38 10.93 -10.20 -7.29
N TYR A 39 9.68 -9.75 -7.26
CA TYR A 39 9.26 -8.49 -7.88
C TYR A 39 9.56 -7.30 -6.97
N LYS A 40 9.79 -6.13 -7.58
CA LYS A 40 9.77 -4.87 -6.87
C LYS A 40 8.35 -4.64 -6.35
N GLU A 41 8.17 -4.65 -5.02
CA GLU A 41 6.85 -4.53 -4.43
C GLU A 41 6.31 -3.11 -4.61
N LEU A 42 5.35 -2.96 -5.53
CA LEU A 42 4.50 -1.78 -5.66
C LEU A 42 3.47 -1.77 -4.53
N ILE A 43 2.99 -0.58 -4.18
CA ILE A 43 1.99 -0.43 -3.10
C ILE A 43 0.72 -1.22 -3.37
N ALA A 44 0.27 -1.33 -4.62
CA ALA A 44 -0.87 -2.17 -4.97
C ALA A 44 -0.62 -3.65 -4.63
N HIS A 45 0.58 -4.16 -4.91
CA HIS A 45 0.94 -5.54 -4.55
C HIS A 45 0.94 -5.74 -3.04
N PHE A 46 1.49 -4.78 -2.29
CA PHE A 46 1.49 -4.81 -0.83
C PHE A 46 0.07 -4.82 -0.26
N LEU A 47 -0.77 -3.91 -0.73
CA LEU A 47 -2.14 -3.73 -0.23
C LEU A 47 -3.07 -4.87 -0.61
N PHE A 48 -2.85 -5.53 -1.76
CA PHE A 48 -3.85 -6.46 -2.30
C PHE A 48 -3.36 -7.91 -2.41
N SER A 49 -2.05 -8.17 -2.50
CA SER A 49 -1.52 -9.48 -2.90
C SER A 49 -0.54 -10.12 -1.90
N TYR A 50 0.20 -9.34 -1.11
CA TYR A 50 1.37 -9.87 -0.40
C TYR A 50 1.07 -10.79 0.80
N ARG A 51 1.30 -12.11 0.70
CA ARG A 51 0.81 -13.13 1.66
C ARG A 51 1.08 -12.84 3.15
N ARG A 52 2.18 -12.17 3.49
CA ARG A 52 2.55 -11.80 4.88
C ARG A 52 1.46 -11.03 5.64
N TRP A 53 0.70 -10.17 4.97
CA TRP A 53 -0.31 -9.28 5.60
C TRP A 53 -1.76 -9.74 5.38
N ARG A 54 -1.98 -11.06 5.31
CA ARG A 54 -3.29 -11.64 4.95
C ARG A 54 -4.41 -11.19 5.89
N GLN A 55 -4.16 -11.12 7.21
CA GLN A 55 -5.18 -10.73 8.19
C GLN A 55 -5.62 -9.28 8.01
N GLN A 56 -4.68 -8.36 7.79
CA GLN A 56 -4.95 -6.95 7.55
C GLN A 56 -5.72 -6.76 6.24
N ARG A 57 -5.38 -7.54 5.21
CA ARG A 57 -6.13 -7.53 3.95
C ARG A 57 -7.53 -8.10 4.04
N ALA A 58 -7.78 -9.07 4.91
CA ALA A 58 -9.14 -9.57 5.13
C ALA A 58 -10.05 -8.43 5.62
N LYS A 59 -9.56 -7.63 6.58
CA LYS A 59 -10.26 -6.42 7.05
C LYS A 59 -10.45 -5.40 5.94
N LEU A 60 -9.38 -5.09 5.18
CA LEU A 60 -9.44 -4.15 4.06
C LEU A 60 -10.46 -4.58 2.99
N ARG A 61 -10.49 -5.88 2.67
CA ARG A 61 -11.44 -6.47 1.72
C ARG A 61 -12.88 -6.38 2.22
N GLN A 62 -13.11 -6.65 3.51
CA GLN A 62 -14.42 -6.48 4.12
C GLN A 62 -14.91 -5.03 4.04
N GLN A 63 -14.02 -4.07 4.28
CA GLN A 63 -14.37 -2.64 4.24
C GLN A 63 -14.60 -2.11 2.82
N HIS A 64 -13.79 -2.54 1.85
CA HIS A 64 -13.84 -1.97 0.49
C HIS A 64 -14.80 -2.72 -0.44
N GLY A 65 -15.20 -3.95 -0.10
CA GLY A 65 -16.15 -4.74 -0.87
C GLY A 65 -15.76 -4.84 -2.35
N GLN A 66 -16.66 -4.41 -3.23
CA GLN A 66 -16.48 -4.43 -4.68
C GLN A 66 -15.30 -3.56 -5.17
N ARG A 67 -14.91 -2.54 -4.39
CA ARG A 67 -13.80 -1.63 -4.71
C ARG A 67 -12.45 -2.14 -4.21
N PHE A 68 -12.39 -3.35 -3.68
CA PHE A 68 -11.13 -3.96 -3.29
C PHE A 68 -10.22 -4.14 -4.52
N GLY A 69 -9.00 -3.60 -4.45
CA GLY A 69 -8.05 -3.56 -5.57
C GLY A 69 -7.92 -2.18 -6.22
N GLU A 70 -8.86 -1.26 -5.97
CA GLU A 70 -8.73 0.13 -6.41
C GLU A 70 -7.74 0.88 -5.51
N LEU A 71 -6.53 1.12 -6.01
CA LEU A 71 -5.46 1.79 -5.27
C LEU A 71 -5.85 3.20 -4.80
N LEU A 72 -6.43 4.01 -5.69
CA LEU A 72 -6.85 5.38 -5.36
C LEU A 72 -7.95 5.38 -4.30
N TYR A 73 -8.94 4.50 -4.40
CA TYR A 73 -9.99 4.38 -3.39
C TYR A 73 -9.41 3.97 -2.04
N ALA A 74 -8.55 2.96 -2.03
CA ALA A 74 -7.91 2.48 -0.81
C ALA A 74 -7.02 3.52 -0.12
N LEU A 75 -6.56 4.52 -0.86
CA LEU A 75 -5.73 5.62 -0.36
C LEU A 75 -6.53 6.93 -0.23
N GLY A 76 -7.87 6.88 -0.27
CA GLY A 76 -8.73 8.05 -0.08
C GLY A 76 -8.69 9.08 -1.22
N GLY A 77 -8.18 8.72 -2.40
CA GLY A 77 -8.16 9.58 -3.59
C GLY A 77 -9.55 9.77 -4.21
N TYR A 78 -10.48 8.85 -3.93
CA TYR A 78 -11.90 9.07 -4.15
C TYR A 78 -12.56 9.37 -2.80
N SER A 79 -12.50 10.63 -2.37
CA SER A 79 -13.52 11.12 -1.46
C SER A 79 -14.84 11.01 -2.20
N SER A 80 -15.72 10.10 -1.80
CA SER A 80 -17.13 10.40 -1.96
C SER A 80 -17.36 11.76 -1.28
N ARG A 81 -17.96 12.70 -2.01
CA ARG A 81 -18.66 13.80 -1.34
C ARG A 81 -19.68 13.22 -0.36
#